data_AF-A0A0V0QPL6-F1
#
_entry.id   AF-A0A0V0QPL6-F1
#
_cell.length_a   1.000
_cell.length_b   1.000
_cell.length_c   1.000
_cell.angle_alpha   90.00
_cell.angle_beta   90.00
_cell.angle_gamma   90.00
#
_symmetry.space_group_name_H-M   'P 1'
#
loop_
_entity.id
_entity.type
_entity.pdbx_description
1 polymer ?
#
loop_
_entity_poly.entity_id
_entity_poly.type
_entity_poly.pdbx_seq_one_letter_code
_entity_poly.pdbx_strand_id
1 'polypeptide(L)'
;MNKLKDLSKLIKSAPAQSLETKAGVTHSINDPIEINPEVIGEKMFLKREKYYQQDGPMLYVQQMLQKKGPLTAKQIWSEFVRDKNKPSENLLQSKNHLKQSVMRKMREDGRIQKVGYDKQRKLFLGWRLNSEKAFKNTHPDFLLQMSPQPDISRMLNPDVIYRKAKLQAEGVLLEDKQSQQ
;
A
#
# COMPACT_ATOMS: atom_id res chain seq x y z
N MET A 1 18.21 -32.09 55.59
CA MET A 1 18.32 -30.74 55.00
C MET A 1 17.26 -30.69 53.90
N ASN A 2 16.27 -29.79 53.79
CA ASN A 2 15.94 -28.55 54.48
C ASN A 2 14.40 -28.40 54.51
N LYS A 3 13.96 -27.67 55.53
CA LYS A 3 12.60 -27.46 56.01
C LYS A 3 11.72 -26.69 55.02
N LEU A 4 10.46 -27.12 54.85
CA LEU A 4 9.35 -26.21 54.57
C LEU A 4 9.36 -25.10 55.63
N LYS A 5 9.37 -23.84 55.19
CA LYS A 5 9.09 -22.69 56.06
C LYS A 5 8.14 -21.73 55.34
N ASP A 6 6.96 -21.62 55.93
CA ASP A 6 6.13 -20.42 56.12
C ASP A 6 6.16 -19.34 55.02
N LEU A 7 5.08 -19.29 54.24
CA LEU A 7 4.68 -18.16 53.39
C LEU A 7 3.67 -17.22 54.08
N SER A 8 3.60 -17.24 55.41
CA SER A 8 2.68 -16.42 56.21
C SER A 8 3.43 -15.27 56.89
N LYS A 9 3.87 -14.26 56.12
CA LYS A 9 4.22 -12.90 56.62
C LYS A 9 4.64 -11.98 55.47
N LEU A 10 3.69 -11.21 54.92
CA LEU A 10 3.76 -9.75 54.80
C LEU A 10 2.52 -9.24 54.03
N ILE A 11 1.38 -9.24 54.72
CA ILE A 11 0.31 -8.29 54.39
C ILE A 11 0.78 -6.97 55.01
N LYS A 12 1.42 -6.11 54.23
CA LYS A 12 1.56 -4.69 54.57
C LYS A 12 0.46 -3.95 53.83
N SER A 13 -0.58 -3.61 54.58
CA SER A 13 -1.60 -2.63 54.26
C SER A 13 -0.94 -1.34 53.75
N ALA A 14 -1.22 -0.99 52.50
CA ALA A 14 -0.97 0.36 52.01
C ALA A 14 -2.17 1.24 52.42
N PRO A 15 -1.93 2.45 52.95
CA PRO A 15 -2.99 3.31 53.45
C PRO A 15 -3.77 3.93 52.29
N ALA A 16 -5.10 3.98 52.45
CA ALA A 16 -5.98 4.79 51.65
C ALA A 16 -5.58 6.27 51.79
N GLN A 17 -4.93 6.84 50.78
CA GLN A 17 -4.79 8.28 50.65
C GLN A 17 -5.94 8.80 49.80
N SER A 18 -6.86 9.47 50.49
CA SER A 18 -7.82 10.41 49.94
C SER A 18 -7.09 11.43 49.06
N LEU A 19 -7.36 11.42 47.77
CA LEU A 19 -6.99 12.50 46.87
C LEU A 19 -8.23 13.33 46.55
N GLU A 20 -8.06 14.60 46.86
CA GLU A 20 -9.01 15.69 46.87
C GLU A 20 -9.72 15.86 45.52
N THR A 21 -11.00 16.20 45.61
CA THR A 21 -11.85 16.63 44.52
C THR A 21 -11.26 17.86 43.82
N LYS A 22 -10.62 17.65 42.68
CA LYS A 22 -10.44 18.68 41.65
C LYS A 22 -11.34 18.38 40.47
N ALA A 23 -12.33 19.26 40.30
CA ALA A 23 -13.19 19.48 39.14
C ALA A 23 -12.99 18.49 37.96
N GLY A 24 -13.67 17.35 38.06
CA GLY A 24 -13.73 16.36 36.99
C GLY A 24 -14.98 16.60 36.15
N VAL A 25 -14.78 17.11 34.93
CA VAL A 25 -15.73 16.95 33.84
C VAL A 25 -15.99 15.46 33.69
N THR A 26 -17.22 15.02 33.98
CA THR A 26 -17.64 13.64 33.77
C THR A 26 -17.77 13.41 32.26
N HIS A 27 -16.70 12.98 31.61
CA HIS A 27 -16.85 12.33 30.31
C HIS A 27 -17.39 10.94 30.54
N SER A 28 -18.66 10.77 30.19
CA SER A 28 -19.36 9.50 30.11
C SER A 28 -18.54 8.54 29.23
N ILE A 29 -18.11 7.41 29.78
CA ILE A 29 -17.19 6.46 29.12
C ILE A 29 -17.94 5.53 28.12
N ASN A 30 -19.21 5.77 27.82
CA ASN A 30 -20.04 4.80 27.10
C ASN A 30 -20.75 5.32 25.84
N ASP A 31 -20.29 6.42 25.25
CA ASP A 31 -20.68 6.70 23.87
C ASP A 31 -19.78 5.89 22.93
N PRO A 32 -20.33 5.01 22.06
CA PRO A 32 -19.51 4.41 21.01
C PRO A 32 -18.93 5.55 20.19
N ILE A 33 -17.61 5.75 20.32
CA ILE A 33 -16.90 6.71 19.50
C ILE A 33 -17.10 6.25 18.06
N GLU A 34 -17.98 6.91 17.33
CA GLU A 34 -18.16 6.72 15.91
C GLU A 34 -16.87 7.22 15.26
N ILE A 35 -15.89 6.32 15.14
CA ILE A 35 -14.57 6.69 14.68
C ILE A 35 -14.69 6.97 13.18
N ASN A 36 -14.85 8.25 12.82
CA ASN A 36 -14.92 8.68 11.42
C ASN A 36 -13.74 8.06 10.65
N PRO A 37 -14.01 7.25 9.60
CA PRO A 37 -12.97 6.56 8.83
C PRO A 37 -11.93 7.52 8.25
N GLU A 38 -12.28 8.78 8.02
CA GLU A 38 -11.38 9.83 7.55
C GLU A 38 -10.31 10.18 8.60
N VAL A 39 -10.68 10.27 9.88
CA VAL A 39 -9.73 10.58 10.97
C VAL A 39 -8.77 9.42 11.21
N ILE A 40 -9.24 8.18 11.08
CA ILE A 40 -8.37 6.99 11.11
C ILE A 40 -7.44 7.00 9.90
N GLY A 41 -8.00 7.25 8.72
CA GLY A 41 -7.28 7.25 7.46
C GLY A 41 -6.17 8.29 7.42
N GLU A 42 -6.43 9.51 7.89
CA GLU A 42 -5.42 10.58 8.01
C GLU A 42 -4.26 10.17 8.93
N LYS A 43 -4.56 9.68 10.13
CA LYS A 43 -3.54 9.23 11.08
C LYS A 43 -2.71 8.08 10.51
N MET A 44 -3.35 7.12 9.82
CA MET A 44 -2.65 6.02 9.16
C MET A 44 -1.78 6.49 8.00
N PHE A 45 -2.29 7.41 7.18
CA PHE A 45 -1.58 8.01 6.06
C PHE A 45 -0.31 8.71 6.53
N LEU A 46 -0.42 9.64 7.48
CA LEU A 46 0.71 10.40 8.03
C LEU A 46 1.77 9.48 8.66
N LYS A 47 1.34 8.44 9.39
CA LYS A 47 2.28 7.48 10.00
C LYS A 47 3.05 6.66 8.96
N ARG A 48 2.45 6.40 7.80
CA ARG A 48 2.98 5.49 6.78
C ARG A 48 3.61 6.20 5.58
N GLU A 49 3.45 7.51 5.46
CA GLU A 49 3.86 8.31 4.31
C GLU A 49 5.29 8.00 3.85
N LYS A 50 6.26 7.98 4.77
CA LYS A 50 7.68 7.69 4.49
C LYS A 50 7.98 6.27 4.01
N TYR A 51 7.04 5.34 4.17
CA TYR A 51 7.20 3.93 3.76
C TYR A 51 6.54 3.65 2.41
N TYR A 52 5.80 4.61 1.86
CA TYR A 52 5.18 4.43 0.56
C TYR A 52 6.20 4.54 -0.56
N GLN A 53 6.07 3.62 -1.51
CA GLN A 53 6.77 3.72 -2.78
C GLN A 53 6.09 4.80 -3.62
N GLN A 54 6.85 5.86 -3.91
CA GLN A 54 6.38 7.00 -4.70
C GLN A 54 6.98 7.02 -6.12
N ASP A 55 8.13 6.37 -6.33
CA ASP A 55 8.82 6.40 -7.62
C ASP A 55 9.64 5.13 -7.89
N GLY A 56 10.47 5.22 -8.92
CA GLY A 56 11.48 4.23 -9.25
C GLY A 56 11.07 3.23 -10.33
N PRO A 57 12.05 2.45 -10.81
CA PRO A 57 11.89 1.61 -11.99
C PRO A 57 10.87 0.49 -11.81
N MET A 58 10.69 -0.02 -10.59
CA MET A 58 9.67 -1.04 -10.31
C MET A 58 8.27 -0.47 -10.45
N LEU A 59 8.00 0.74 -9.90
CA LEU A 59 6.67 1.36 -9.98
C LEU A 59 6.26 1.61 -11.43
N TYR A 60 7.20 2.09 -12.25
CA TYR A 60 6.99 2.26 -13.68
C TYR A 60 6.62 0.95 -14.40
N VAL A 61 7.35 -0.13 -14.12
CA VAL A 61 7.03 -1.45 -14.72
C VAL A 61 5.68 -1.97 -14.21
N GLN A 62 5.32 -1.75 -12.94
CA GLN A 62 4.02 -2.13 -12.39
C GLN A 62 2.88 -1.41 -13.11
N GLN A 63 2.97 -0.08 -13.25
CA GLN A 63 1.98 0.74 -13.95
C GLN A 63 1.83 0.29 -15.41
N MET A 64 2.94 0.00 -16.08
CA MET A 64 2.92 -0.48 -17.46
C MET A 64 2.19 -1.82 -17.61
N LEU A 65 2.49 -2.79 -16.73
CA LEU A 65 1.85 -4.11 -16.75
C LEU A 65 0.38 -4.06 -16.32
N GLN A 66 0.02 -3.14 -15.43
CA GLN A 66 -1.38 -2.88 -15.06
C GLN A 66 -2.17 -2.35 -16.25
N LYS A 67 -1.59 -1.39 -16.99
CA LYS A 67 -2.25 -0.73 -18.13
C LYS A 67 -2.33 -1.60 -19.38
N LYS A 68 -1.24 -2.31 -19.71
CA LYS A 68 -1.10 -3.02 -21.00
C LYS A 68 -1.26 -4.53 -20.87
N GLY A 69 -1.38 -5.04 -19.65
CA GLY A 69 -1.40 -6.48 -19.39
C GLY A 69 0.00 -7.10 -19.55
N PRO A 70 0.06 -8.42 -19.84
CA PRO A 70 1.33 -9.13 -19.86
C PRO A 70 2.28 -8.68 -20.96
N LEU A 71 3.54 -8.41 -20.60
CA LEU A 71 4.57 -7.98 -21.53
C LEU A 71 5.89 -8.72 -21.31
N THR A 72 6.63 -8.94 -22.39
CA THR A 72 8.02 -9.41 -22.33
C THR A 72 8.97 -8.28 -21.93
N ALA A 73 10.15 -8.62 -21.41
CA ALA A 73 11.20 -7.64 -21.11
C ALA A 73 11.59 -6.78 -22.34
N LYS A 74 11.51 -7.35 -23.55
CA LYS A 74 11.79 -6.63 -24.79
C LYS A 74 10.70 -5.60 -25.08
N GLN A 75 9.43 -5.96 -24.89
CA GLN A 75 8.31 -5.05 -25.08
C GLN A 75 8.37 -3.92 -24.04
N ILE A 76 8.56 -4.23 -22.75
CA ILE A 76 8.70 -3.24 -21.68
C ILE A 76 9.81 -2.22 -22.01
N TRP A 77 10.98 -2.70 -22.45
CA TRP A 77 12.07 -1.82 -22.86
C TRP A 77 11.70 -0.94 -24.06
N SER A 78 11.03 -1.51 -25.06
CA SER A 78 10.64 -0.77 -26.27
C SER A 78 9.60 0.31 -25.96
N GLU A 79 8.68 0.01 -25.05
CA GLU A 79 7.70 0.96 -24.52
C GLU A 79 8.39 2.09 -23.75
N PHE A 80 9.34 1.76 -22.87
CA PHE A 80 10.13 2.76 -22.14
C PHE A 80 10.88 3.72 -23.06
N VAL A 81 11.55 3.22 -24.10
CA VAL A 81 12.28 4.09 -25.03
C VAL A 81 11.34 5.01 -25.82
N ARG A 82 10.11 4.57 -26.09
CA ARG A 82 9.09 5.35 -26.84
C ARG A 82 8.28 6.29 -25.96
N ASP A 83 8.27 6.08 -24.65
CA ASP A 83 7.49 6.87 -23.71
C ASP A 83 8.07 8.28 -23.57
N LYS A 84 7.33 9.26 -24.07
CA LYS A 84 7.66 10.69 -23.97
C LYS A 84 7.33 11.26 -22.58
N ASN A 85 6.49 10.57 -21.82
CA ASN A 85 6.00 11.01 -20.51
C ASN A 85 6.68 10.24 -19.37
N LYS A 86 7.77 9.51 -19.65
CA LYS A 86 8.49 8.75 -18.62
C LYS A 86 9.04 9.71 -17.55
N PRO A 87 9.00 9.34 -16.26
CA PRO A 87 9.42 10.22 -15.16
C PRO A 87 10.88 10.70 -15.26
N SER A 88 11.75 9.88 -15.84
CA SER A 88 13.16 10.20 -16.05
C SER A 88 13.74 9.39 -17.20
N GLU A 89 14.59 10.01 -18.01
CA GLU A 89 15.36 9.35 -19.07
C GLU A 89 16.25 8.22 -18.53
N ASN A 90 16.75 8.37 -17.30
CA ASN A 90 17.68 7.41 -16.69
C ASN A 90 17.00 6.38 -15.79
N LEU A 91 15.66 6.34 -15.74
CA LEU A 91 14.90 5.44 -14.87
C LEU A 91 15.24 3.97 -15.13
N LEU A 92 15.34 3.58 -16.41
CA LEU A 92 15.85 2.29 -16.83
C LEU A 92 17.13 2.49 -17.64
N GLN A 93 18.28 2.43 -16.96
CA GLN A 93 19.60 2.68 -17.54
C GLN A 93 19.94 1.83 -18.78
N SER A 94 19.48 0.58 -18.82
CA SER A 94 19.70 -0.31 -19.97
C SER A 94 18.70 -1.46 -19.98
N LYS A 95 18.59 -2.11 -21.14
CA LYS A 95 17.81 -3.36 -21.29
C LYS A 95 18.31 -4.46 -20.36
N ASN A 96 19.61 -4.51 -20.08
CA ASN A 96 20.19 -5.47 -19.14
C ASN A 96 19.85 -5.10 -17.69
N HIS A 97 19.89 -3.80 -17.34
CA HIS A 97 19.44 -3.32 -16.02
C HIS A 97 17.96 -3.69 -15.76
N LEU A 98 17.08 -3.47 -16.75
CA LEU A 98 15.68 -3.89 -16.65
C LEU A 98 15.56 -5.39 -16.35
N LYS A 99 16.26 -6.25 -17.11
CA LYS A 99 16.15 -7.71 -16.96
C LYS A 99 16.76 -8.22 -15.65
N GLN A 100 17.99 -7.81 -15.37
CA GLN A 100 18.82 -8.41 -14.32
C GLN A 100 18.60 -7.76 -12.96
N SER A 101 18.18 -6.49 -12.91
CA SER A 101 17.90 -5.81 -11.65
C SER A 101 16.40 -5.76 -11.40
N VAL A 102 15.68 -5.02 -12.23
CA VAL A 102 14.27 -4.66 -11.96
C VAL A 102 13.36 -5.88 -12.04
N MET A 103 13.34 -6.59 -13.17
CA MET A 103 12.46 -7.74 -13.36
C MET A 103 12.87 -8.94 -12.51
N ARG A 104 14.16 -9.13 -12.26
CA ARG A 104 14.65 -10.16 -11.33
C ARG A 104 14.10 -9.93 -9.94
N LYS A 105 14.27 -8.72 -9.39
CA LYS A 105 13.78 -8.35 -8.06
C LYS A 105 12.26 -8.42 -7.97
N MET A 106 11.54 -7.91 -8.96
CA MET A 106 10.06 -8.00 -8.98
C MET A 106 9.56 -9.44 -8.99
N ARG A 107 10.29 -10.36 -9.63
CA ARG A 107 9.96 -11.79 -9.61
C ARG A 107 10.27 -12.42 -8.26
N GLU A 108 11.42 -12.11 -7.67
CA GLU A 108 11.82 -12.59 -6.34
C GLU A 108 10.83 -12.12 -5.26
N ASP A 109 10.38 -10.87 -5.32
CA ASP A 109 9.33 -10.31 -4.47
C ASP A 109 7.93 -10.89 -4.76
N GLY A 110 7.77 -11.67 -5.85
CA GLY A 110 6.50 -12.23 -6.28
C GLY A 110 5.51 -11.19 -6.84
N ARG A 111 5.97 -9.99 -7.19
CA ARG A 111 5.16 -8.92 -7.81
C ARG A 111 4.81 -9.23 -9.27
N ILE A 112 5.58 -10.07 -9.94
CA ILE A 112 5.31 -10.53 -11.31
C ILE A 112 5.44 -12.04 -11.43
N GLN A 113 4.69 -12.60 -12.36
CA GLN A 113 4.64 -14.03 -12.65
C GLN A 113 4.78 -14.29 -14.14
N LYS A 114 5.36 -15.42 -14.53
CA LYS A 114 5.41 -15.84 -15.94
C LYS A 114 4.01 -16.26 -16.37
N VAL A 115 3.55 -15.75 -17.51
CA VAL A 115 2.24 -16.16 -18.07
C VAL A 115 2.32 -17.53 -18.72
N GLY A 116 3.48 -17.88 -19.26
CA GLY A 116 3.71 -19.16 -19.93
C GLY A 116 4.23 -18.98 -21.34
N TYR A 117 3.97 -19.96 -22.18
CA TYR A 117 4.53 -20.08 -23.51
C TYR A 117 3.46 -20.52 -24.50
N ASP A 118 3.32 -19.77 -25.58
CA ASP A 118 2.48 -20.18 -26.70
C ASP A 118 3.21 -21.27 -27.49
N LYS A 119 2.67 -22.49 -27.45
CA LYS A 119 3.24 -23.65 -28.14
C LYS A 119 3.15 -23.54 -29.66
N GLN A 120 2.08 -22.93 -30.19
CA GLN A 120 1.87 -22.81 -31.64
C GLN A 120 2.87 -21.82 -32.23
N ARG A 121 3.01 -20.66 -31.60
CA ARG A 121 3.91 -19.59 -32.06
C ARG A 121 5.34 -19.73 -31.55
N LYS A 122 5.59 -20.73 -30.71
CA LYS A 122 6.87 -20.95 -30.03
C LYS A 122 7.38 -19.68 -29.33
N LEU A 123 6.48 -18.94 -28.67
CA LEU A 123 6.76 -17.61 -28.14
C LEU A 123 6.44 -17.49 -26.64
N PHE A 124 7.37 -16.90 -25.89
CA PHE A 124 7.15 -16.55 -24.49
C PHE A 124 6.16 -15.39 -24.37
N LEU A 125 5.07 -15.60 -23.63
CA LEU A 125 3.95 -14.67 -23.53
C LEU A 125 4.22 -13.46 -22.62
N GLY A 126 5.34 -13.47 -21.89
CA GLY A 126 5.73 -12.35 -21.04
C GLY A 126 5.38 -12.55 -19.56
N TRP A 127 5.33 -11.42 -18.87
CA TRP A 127 5.17 -11.33 -17.42
C TRP A 127 3.87 -10.65 -17.09
N ARG A 128 3.09 -11.25 -16.19
CA ARG A 128 1.85 -10.69 -15.64
C ARG A 128 2.12 -10.10 -14.27
N LEU A 129 1.44 -9.00 -13.97
CA LEU A 129 1.46 -8.37 -12.66
C LEU A 129 0.63 -9.18 -11.66
N ASN A 130 1.16 -9.39 -10.45
CA ASN A 130 0.38 -9.74 -9.28
C ASN A 130 0.06 -8.43 -8.56
N SER A 131 -1.11 -7.84 -8.84
CA SER A 131 -1.47 -6.50 -8.38
C SER A 131 -1.48 -6.38 -6.86
N GLU A 132 -1.98 -7.40 -6.15
CA GLU A 132 -2.01 -7.42 -4.67
C GLU A 132 -0.62 -7.26 -4.06
N LYS A 133 0.37 -8.00 -4.58
CA LYS A 133 1.76 -7.88 -4.09
C LYS A 133 2.46 -6.63 -4.61
N ALA A 134 2.22 -6.28 -5.87
CA ALA A 134 2.88 -5.16 -6.52
C ALA A 134 2.57 -3.82 -5.84
N PHE A 135 1.31 -3.63 -5.47
CA PHE A 135 0.80 -2.34 -4.99
C PHE A 135 0.63 -2.24 -3.48
N LYS A 136 1.05 -3.27 -2.73
CA LYS A 136 0.91 -3.34 -1.26
C LYS A 136 1.39 -2.09 -0.54
N ASN A 137 2.53 -1.54 -0.96
CA ASN A 137 3.18 -0.38 -0.35
C ASN A 137 3.22 0.83 -1.28
N THR A 138 2.40 0.87 -2.35
CA THR A 138 2.35 2.03 -3.24
C THR A 138 1.56 3.15 -2.58
N HIS A 139 1.98 4.39 -2.83
CA HIS A 139 1.29 5.57 -2.29
C HIS A 139 -0.17 5.64 -2.80
N PRO A 140 -1.14 5.99 -1.94
CA PRO A 140 -2.54 6.10 -2.33
C PRO A 140 -2.81 6.96 -3.57
N ASP A 141 -2.18 8.14 -3.69
CA ASP A 141 -2.33 9.03 -4.86
C ASP A 141 -2.05 8.30 -6.18
N PHE A 142 -0.98 7.50 -6.24
CA PHE A 142 -0.67 6.74 -7.46
C PHE A 142 -1.70 5.66 -7.74
N LEU A 143 -2.23 4.98 -6.71
CA LEU A 143 -3.26 3.96 -6.90
C LEU A 143 -4.55 4.57 -7.47
N LEU A 144 -4.92 5.74 -6.99
CA LEU A 144 -6.14 6.45 -7.40
C LEU A 144 -6.02 7.07 -8.80
N GLN A 145 -4.82 7.48 -9.20
CA GLN A 145 -4.53 8.05 -10.52
C GLN A 145 -4.36 6.99 -11.63
N MET A 146 -4.23 5.70 -11.29
CA MET A 146 -4.05 4.65 -12.28
C MET A 146 -5.31 4.42 -13.11
N SER A 147 -5.11 4.18 -14.41
CA SER A 147 -6.17 3.77 -15.34
C SER A 147 -5.69 2.59 -16.20
N PRO A 148 -6.29 1.39 -16.07
CA PRO A 148 -7.40 1.06 -15.16
C PRO A 148 -6.94 1.02 -13.69
N GLN A 149 -7.86 1.36 -12.77
CA GLN A 149 -7.60 1.22 -11.34
C GLN A 149 -7.32 -0.24 -10.99
N PRO A 150 -6.38 -0.52 -10.09
CA PRO A 150 -6.08 -1.87 -9.68
C PRO A 150 -7.21 -2.44 -8.82
N ASP A 151 -7.71 -3.61 -9.21
CA ASP A 151 -8.64 -4.40 -8.39
C ASP A 151 -7.84 -5.15 -7.32
N ILE A 152 -7.66 -4.50 -6.17
CA ILE A 152 -6.86 -4.99 -5.04
C ILE A 152 -7.50 -4.58 -3.70
N SER A 153 -7.34 -5.42 -2.69
CA SER A 153 -7.83 -5.20 -1.33
C SER A 153 -7.31 -3.89 -0.73
N ARG A 154 -6.11 -3.46 -1.15
CA ARG A 154 -5.46 -2.21 -0.73
C ARG A 154 -6.33 -0.97 -0.98
N MET A 155 -7.22 -0.99 -1.98
CA MET A 155 -8.11 0.13 -2.31
C MET A 155 -9.14 0.41 -1.21
N LEU A 156 -9.45 -0.58 -0.38
CA LEU A 156 -10.41 -0.48 0.72
C LEU A 156 -9.76 -0.05 2.04
N ASN A 157 -8.44 0.18 2.06
CA ASN A 157 -7.76 0.57 3.29
C ASN A 157 -8.11 2.02 3.68
N PRO A 158 -8.21 2.34 4.98
CA PRO A 158 -8.63 3.65 5.47
C PRO A 158 -7.82 4.83 4.92
N ASP A 159 -6.51 4.67 4.72
CA ASP A 159 -5.64 5.73 4.21
C ASP A 159 -5.86 6.01 2.72
N VAL A 160 -6.26 5.01 1.93
CA VAL A 160 -6.64 5.21 0.53
C VAL A 160 -8.02 5.85 0.45
N ILE A 161 -8.95 5.44 1.29
CA ILE A 161 -10.29 6.03 1.38
C ILE A 161 -10.19 7.51 1.78
N TYR A 162 -9.45 7.83 2.85
CA TYR A 162 -9.19 9.20 3.26
C TYR A 162 -8.60 10.03 2.11
N ARG A 163 -7.59 9.47 1.42
CA ARG A 163 -6.94 10.22 0.36
C ARG A 163 -7.82 10.43 -0.86
N LYS A 164 -8.69 9.47 -1.18
CA LYS A 164 -9.73 9.61 -2.21
C LYS A 164 -10.70 10.74 -1.87
N ALA A 165 -11.25 10.75 -0.65
CA ALA A 165 -12.16 11.80 -0.20
C ALA A 165 -11.51 13.19 -0.27
N LYS A 166 -10.25 13.30 0.20
CA LYS A 166 -9.48 14.54 0.13
C LYS A 166 -9.26 15.03 -1.31
N LEU A 167 -8.84 14.15 -2.21
CA LEU A 167 -8.62 14.50 -3.62
C LEU A 167 -9.92 14.86 -4.35
N GLN A 168 -11.06 14.29 -3.95
CA GLN A 168 -12.38 14.66 -4.47
C GLN A 168 -12.80 16.05 -3.99
N ALA A 169 -12.60 16.36 -2.69
CA ALA A 169 -12.85 17.69 -2.14
C ALA A 169 -11.95 18.77 -2.77
N GLU A 170 -10.72 18.41 -3.16
CA GLU A 170 -9.77 19.28 -3.89
C GLU A 170 -10.11 19.40 -5.39
N GLY A 171 -11.10 18.66 -5.92
CA GLY A 171 -11.47 18.67 -7.33
C GLY A 171 -10.46 17.99 -8.27
N VAL A 172 -9.51 17.22 -7.72
CA VAL A 172 -8.42 16.56 -8.47
C VAL A 172 -8.88 15.24 -9.08
N LEU A 173 -9.76 14.51 -8.38
CA LEU A 173 -10.41 13.31 -8.92
C LEU A 173 -11.80 13.70 -9.45
N LEU A 174 -12.00 13.56 -10.77
CA LEU A 174 -13.33 13.63 -11.36
C LEU A 174 -14.15 12.45 -10.83
N GLU A 175 -15.38 12.70 -10.39
CA GLU A 175 -16.28 11.63 -9.97
C GLU A 175 -16.43 10.61 -11.11
N ASP A 176 -16.32 9.32 -10.77
CA ASP A 176 -16.86 8.27 -11.59
C ASP A 176 -18.36 8.54 -11.68
N LYS A 177 -18.79 9.27 -12.72
CA LYS A 177 -20.18 9.29 -13.15
C LYS A 177 -20.51 7.87 -13.59
N GLN A 178 -20.80 6.98 -12.64
CA GLN A 178 -21.38 5.70 -12.94
C GLN A 178 -22.76 5.96 -13.53
N SER A 179 -22.80 5.79 -14.85
CA SER A 179 -23.92 5.39 -15.68
C SER A 179 -25.23 5.14 -14.92
N GLN A 180 -26.05 6.18 -14.81
CA GLN A 180 -27.50 6.00 -14.90
C GLN A 180 -27.83 5.86 -16.39
N GLN A 181 -27.79 4.63 -16.90
CA GLN A 181 -28.54 4.19 -18.08
C GLN A 181 -28.96 2.74 -17.88
#